data_AF-A0A0Q5NSM5-F1
#
_entry.id   AF-A0A0Q5NSM5-F1
#
_cell.length_a   1.000
_cell.length_b   1.000
_cell.length_c   1.000
_cell.angle_alpha   90.00
_cell.angle_beta   90.00
_cell.angle_gamma   90.00
#
_symmetry.space_group_name_H-M   'P 1'
#
loop_
_entity.id
_entity.type
_entity.pdbx_description
1 polymer ?
#
loop_
_entity_poly.entity_id
_entity_poly.type
_entity_poly.pdbx_seq_one_letter_code
_entity_poly.pdbx_strand_id
1 'polypeptide(L)'
;MLGELSKRQMLDLLEQQVIGRLGCHADGETYIVPINYVYKDNAIYAHSGIGKKINMMRANPKVCFQADEMIDTFRWKSVILWGNYTELTGEKRQQAMQGIIHKIMPLTDRPSEEPSHAINQAKHTNIIVYKIELTSVSGRYESHDGEA
;
A
#
# COMPACT_ATOMS: atom_id res chain seq x y z
N MET A 1 9.10 21.05 -2.53
CA MET A 1 9.70 19.94 -3.32
C MET A 1 11.05 20.37 -3.85
N LEU A 2 12.13 19.88 -3.24
CA LEU A 2 13.50 20.36 -3.52
C LEU A 2 14.32 19.37 -4.35
N GLY A 3 13.98 18.07 -4.36
CA GLY A 3 14.75 17.09 -5.12
C GLY A 3 13.98 15.82 -5.50
N GLU A 4 14.64 14.99 -6.30
CA GLU A 4 14.15 13.67 -6.73
C GLU A 4 14.82 12.57 -5.92
N LEU A 5 14.06 11.56 -5.50
CA LEU A 5 14.64 10.37 -4.87
C LEU A 5 15.24 9.46 -5.96
N SER A 6 16.41 8.89 -5.69
CA SER A 6 16.95 7.81 -6.51
C SER A 6 16.04 6.58 -6.48
N LYS A 7 16.16 5.71 -7.48
CA LYS A 7 15.40 4.45 -7.53
C LYS A 7 15.56 3.65 -6.23
N ARG A 8 16.78 3.54 -5.71
CA ARG A 8 17.05 2.83 -4.46
C ARG A 8 16.30 3.44 -3.28
N GLN A 9 16.40 4.76 -3.09
CA GLN A 9 15.68 5.44 -2.01
C GLN A 9 14.16 5.29 -2.10
N MET A 10 13.61 5.27 -3.31
CA MET A 10 12.17 5.02 -3.50
C MET A 10 11.77 3.61 -3.06
N LEU A 11 12.58 2.60 -3.42
CA LEU A 11 12.34 1.21 -3.03
C LEU A 11 12.50 1.03 -1.51
N ASP A 12 13.55 1.62 -0.93
CA ASP A 12 13.81 1.57 0.51
C ASP A 12 12.63 2.18 1.29
N LEU A 13 12.08 3.32 0.84
CA LEU A 13 10.91 3.92 1.48
C LEU A 13 9.68 3.01 1.40
N LEU A 14 9.43 2.40 0.24
CA LEU A 14 8.32 1.45 0.07
C LEU A 14 8.47 0.20 0.94
N GLU A 15 9.71 -0.26 1.17
CA GLU A 15 10.01 -1.38 2.05
C GLU A 15 9.93 -1.02 3.53
N GLN A 16 10.27 0.21 3.92
CA GLN A 16 10.23 0.66 5.31
C GLN A 16 8.81 0.97 5.77
N GLN A 17 8.02 1.64 4.94
CA GLN A 17 6.64 2.00 5.29
C GLN A 17 5.72 0.77 5.25
N VAL A 18 4.68 0.82 6.10
CA VAL A 18 3.66 -0.24 6.21
C VAL A 18 2.25 0.27 5.92
N ILE A 19 2.07 1.59 5.90
CA ILE A 19 0.83 2.28 5.55
C ILE A 19 1.12 3.17 4.34
N GLY A 20 0.21 3.16 3.37
CA GLY A 20 0.22 4.16 2.31
C GLY A 20 -1.19 4.45 1.81
N ARG A 21 -1.31 5.44 0.92
CA ARG A 21 -2.59 5.95 0.42
C ARG A 21 -2.82 5.42 -0.99
N LEU A 22 -3.84 4.59 -1.14
CA LEU A 22 -4.31 4.06 -2.41
C LEU A 22 -5.32 5.03 -3.02
N GLY A 23 -5.02 5.55 -4.20
CA GLY A 23 -5.94 6.26 -5.07
C GLY A 23 -6.49 5.36 -6.17
N CYS A 24 -7.81 5.30 -6.29
CA CYS A 24 -8.52 4.60 -7.36
C CYS A 24 -9.59 5.50 -7.97
N HIS A 25 -9.95 5.28 -9.23
CA HIS A 25 -10.91 6.12 -9.95
C HIS A 25 -11.86 5.29 -10.78
N ALA A 26 -13.15 5.50 -10.64
CA ALA A 26 -14.18 4.86 -11.46
C ALA A 26 -15.41 5.79 -11.52
N ASP A 27 -16.15 5.74 -12.62
CA ASP A 27 -17.41 6.46 -12.81
C ASP A 27 -17.34 7.97 -12.50
N GLY A 28 -16.20 8.60 -12.82
CA GLY A 28 -15.97 10.03 -12.60
C GLY A 28 -15.60 10.40 -11.15
N GLU A 29 -15.49 9.44 -10.24
CA GLU A 29 -15.12 9.66 -8.84
C GLU A 29 -13.71 9.15 -8.55
N THR A 30 -12.90 9.97 -7.87
CA THR A 30 -11.59 9.58 -7.33
C THR A 30 -11.71 9.32 -5.84
N TYR A 31 -11.21 8.17 -5.38
CA TYR A 31 -11.25 7.75 -3.99
C TYR A 31 -9.85 7.43 -3.47
N ILE A 32 -9.47 8.08 -2.36
CA ILE A 32 -8.16 7.92 -1.71
C ILE A 32 -8.38 7.37 -0.29
N VAL A 33 -7.67 6.30 0.04
CA VAL A 33 -7.78 5.63 1.34
C VAL A 33 -6.44 5.09 1.83
N PRO A 34 -6.18 5.12 3.15
CA PRO A 34 -5.04 4.42 3.71
C PRO A 34 -5.26 2.90 3.61
N ILE A 35 -4.19 2.17 3.27
CA ILE A 35 -4.13 0.71 3.32
C ILE A 35 -2.83 0.28 4.00
N ASN A 36 -2.90 -0.83 4.74
CA ASN A 36 -1.70 -1.55 5.15
C ASN A 36 -1.19 -2.37 3.97
N TYR A 37 0.13 -2.42 3.80
CA TYR A 37 0.72 -3.08 2.65
C TYR A 37 2.09 -3.71 2.93
N VAL A 38 2.50 -4.56 1.99
CA VAL A 38 3.87 -5.06 1.86
C VAL A 38 4.34 -4.82 0.44
N TYR A 39 5.48 -4.14 0.28
CA TYR A 39 6.15 -4.07 -1.02
C TYR A 39 7.09 -5.26 -1.19
N LYS A 40 7.00 -5.96 -2.33
CA LYS A 40 7.90 -7.05 -2.70
C LYS A 40 7.83 -7.28 -4.22
N ASP A 41 8.94 -7.67 -4.85
CA ASP A 41 8.99 -8.10 -6.26
C ASP A 41 8.28 -7.14 -7.23
N ASN A 42 8.52 -5.83 -7.08
CA ASN A 42 7.90 -4.78 -7.90
C ASN A 42 6.35 -4.75 -7.83
N ALA A 43 5.78 -5.14 -6.68
CA ALA A 43 4.36 -5.07 -6.41
C ALA A 43 4.05 -4.67 -4.97
N ILE A 44 2.92 -3.99 -4.80
CA ILE A 44 2.29 -3.74 -3.49
C ILE A 44 1.30 -4.87 -3.23
N TYR A 45 1.43 -5.58 -2.12
CA TYR A 45 0.50 -6.61 -1.67
C TYR A 45 -0.32 -6.08 -0.50
N ALA A 46 -1.63 -6.25 -0.58
CA ALA A 46 -2.54 -5.83 0.47
C ALA A 46 -3.76 -6.75 0.54
N HIS A 47 -4.53 -6.61 1.62
CA HIS A 47 -5.81 -7.29 1.77
C HIS A 47 -6.91 -6.30 2.12
N SER A 48 -8.15 -6.67 1.84
CA SER A 48 -9.32 -5.89 2.21
C SER A 48 -10.58 -6.75 2.19
N GLY A 49 -11.57 -6.38 2.99
CA GLY A 49 -12.95 -6.79 2.71
C GLY A 49 -13.48 -6.16 1.42
N ILE A 50 -14.57 -6.72 0.88
CA ILE A 50 -15.35 -6.11 -0.20
C ILE A 50 -15.83 -4.71 0.23
N GLY A 51 -15.79 -3.74 -0.69
CA GLY A 51 -16.25 -2.38 -0.45
C GLY A 51 -15.92 -1.44 -1.61
N LYS A 52 -16.12 -0.13 -1.40
CA LYS A 52 -15.98 0.90 -2.44
C LYS A 52 -14.67 0.82 -3.24
N LYS A 53 -13.52 0.83 -2.57
CA LYS A 53 -12.20 0.75 -3.24
C LYS A 53 -12.04 -0.52 -4.10
N ILE A 54 -12.52 -1.66 -3.63
CA ILE A 54 -12.43 -2.93 -4.36
C ILE A 54 -13.32 -2.87 -5.61
N ASN A 55 -14.56 -2.41 -5.46
CA ASN A 55 -15.48 -2.29 -6.59
C ASN A 55 -14.94 -1.31 -7.64
N MET A 56 -14.37 -0.18 -7.21
CA MET A 56 -13.73 0.78 -8.11
C MET A 56 -12.52 0.18 -8.82
N MET A 57 -11.63 -0.53 -8.12
CA MET A 57 -10.47 -1.18 -8.73
C MET A 57 -10.84 -2.34 -9.66
N ARG A 58 -11.98 -3.02 -9.45
CA ARG A 58 -12.52 -4.01 -10.38
C ARG A 58 -13.04 -3.37 -11.66
N ALA A 59 -13.72 -2.21 -11.54
CA ALA A 59 -14.22 -1.45 -12.68
C ALA A 59 -13.09 -0.79 -13.48
N ASN A 60 -12.07 -0.28 -12.78
CA ASN A 60 -10.88 0.30 -13.37
C ASN A 60 -9.63 -0.10 -12.57
N PRO A 61 -8.81 -1.04 -13.07
CA PRO A 61 -7.66 -1.56 -12.33
C PRO A 61 -6.49 -0.59 -12.24
N LYS A 62 -6.50 0.54 -12.97
CA LYS A 62 -5.45 1.55 -12.89
C LYS A 62 -5.57 2.33 -11.59
N VAL A 63 -4.50 2.29 -10.80
CA VAL A 63 -4.44 2.95 -9.49
C VAL A 63 -3.16 3.78 -9.36
N CYS A 64 -3.20 4.73 -8.43
CA CYS A 64 -1.99 5.33 -7.88
C CYS A 64 -1.86 4.96 -6.41
N PHE A 65 -0.64 4.92 -5.90
CA PHE A 65 -0.37 4.66 -4.50
C PHE A 65 0.75 5.55 -4.02
N GLN A 66 0.62 6.05 -2.79
CA GLN A 66 1.57 6.97 -2.20
C GLN A 66 2.02 6.47 -0.83
N ALA A 67 3.34 6.42 -0.63
CA ALA A 67 3.95 6.23 0.68
C ALA A 67 4.79 7.48 1.00
N ASP A 68 4.82 7.87 2.26
CA ASP A 68 5.64 8.98 2.72
C ASP A 68 6.25 8.72 4.09
N GLU A 69 7.32 9.46 4.34
CA GLU A 69 7.89 9.69 5.66
C GLU A 69 7.89 11.20 5.85
N MET A 70 7.18 11.69 6.86
CA MET A 70 7.11 13.10 7.21
C MET A 70 7.72 13.29 8.59
N ILE A 71 8.87 13.98 8.66
CA ILE A 71 9.49 14.39 9.92
C ILE A 71 8.86 15.71 10.37
N ASP A 72 8.78 16.68 9.45
CA ASP A 72 8.10 17.97 9.62
C ASP A 72 7.75 18.59 8.26
N THR A 73 7.22 19.82 8.26
CA THR A 73 6.77 20.56 7.08
C THR A 73 7.85 20.71 5.99
N PHE A 74 9.13 20.72 6.36
CA PHE A 74 10.27 20.98 5.47
C PHE A 74 11.22 19.79 5.33
N ARG A 75 10.92 18.67 5.99
CA ARG A 75 11.69 17.43 5.95
C ARG A 75 10.76 16.25 5.75
N TRP A 76 10.66 15.81 4.50
CA TRP A 76 9.80 14.70 4.12
C TRP A 76 10.34 13.98 2.87
N LYS A 77 10.00 12.71 2.73
CA LYS A 77 10.22 11.90 1.53
C LYS A 77 8.88 11.30 1.12
N SER A 78 8.58 11.30 -0.18
CA SER A 78 7.37 10.66 -0.70
C SER A 78 7.63 9.96 -2.01
N VAL A 79 7.04 8.78 -2.13
CA VAL A 79 7.01 7.98 -3.35
C VAL A 79 5.57 7.87 -3.80
N ILE A 80 5.34 8.17 -5.08
CA ILE A 80 4.09 7.90 -5.79
C ILE A 80 4.39 6.85 -6.84
N LEU A 81 3.58 5.80 -6.87
CA LEU A 81 3.60 4.78 -7.91
C LEU A 81 2.26 4.71 -8.61
N TRP A 82 2.31 4.26 -9.86
CA TRP A 82 1.14 3.87 -10.63
C TRP A 82 1.24 2.37 -10.91
N GLY A 83 0.08 1.72 -10.98
CA GLY A 83 0.06 0.29 -11.21
C GLY A 83 -1.31 -0.24 -11.57
N ASN A 84 -1.35 -1.56 -11.77
CA ASN A 84 -2.57 -2.28 -12.08
C ASN A 84 -2.93 -3.23 -10.92
N TYR A 85 -4.16 -3.09 -10.45
CA TYR A 85 -4.77 -3.96 -9.46
C TYR A 85 -5.03 -5.37 -10.03
N THR A 86 -4.77 -6.40 -9.25
CA THR A 86 -5.10 -7.80 -9.56
C THR A 86 -5.42 -8.57 -8.29
N GLU A 87 -6.57 -9.25 -8.26
CA GLU A 87 -6.91 -10.18 -7.17
C GLU A 87 -6.08 -11.47 -7.24
N LEU A 88 -5.64 -11.94 -6.07
CA LEU A 88 -4.85 -13.16 -5.94
C LEU A 88 -5.73 -14.31 -5.45
N THR A 89 -5.48 -15.50 -5.98
CA THR A 89 -6.15 -16.74 -5.60
C THR A 89 -5.12 -17.85 -5.35
N GLY A 90 -5.60 -18.97 -4.77
CA GLY A 90 -4.78 -20.17 -4.54
C GLY A 90 -3.53 -19.91 -3.69
N GLU A 91 -2.41 -20.49 -4.11
CA GLU A 91 -1.14 -20.41 -3.39
C GLU A 91 -0.60 -18.98 -3.28
N LYS A 92 -0.69 -18.18 -4.36
CA LYS A 92 -0.23 -16.78 -4.37
C LYS A 92 -0.96 -15.94 -3.33
N ARG A 93 -2.26 -16.18 -3.15
CA ARG A 93 -3.07 -15.53 -2.10
C ARG A 93 -2.55 -15.88 -0.70
N GLN A 94 -2.25 -17.14 -0.45
CA GLN A 94 -1.76 -17.61 0.85
C GLN A 94 -0.39 -17.03 1.17
N GLN A 95 0.53 -17.06 0.22
CA GLN A 95 1.87 -16.49 0.36
C GLN A 95 1.82 -14.97 0.65
N ALA A 96 1.01 -14.22 -0.11
CA ALA A 96 0.85 -12.79 0.10
C ALA A 96 0.25 -12.48 1.49
N MET A 97 -0.77 -13.23 1.91
CA MET A 97 -1.37 -13.07 3.25
C MET A 97 -0.37 -13.37 4.36
N GLN A 98 0.44 -14.42 4.24
CA GLN A 98 1.49 -14.74 5.22
C GLN A 98 2.53 -13.62 5.33
N GLY A 99 2.95 -13.03 4.20
CA GLY A 99 3.86 -11.89 4.20
C GLY A 99 3.28 -10.66 4.89
N ILE A 100 2.00 -10.36 4.64
CA ILE A 100 1.26 -9.28 5.32
C ILE A 100 1.21 -9.52 6.82
N ILE A 101 0.83 -10.73 7.27
CA ILE A 101 0.75 -11.07 8.70
C ILE A 101 2.12 -10.91 9.37
N HIS A 102 3.19 -11.47 8.79
CA HIS A 102 4.53 -11.39 9.36
C HIS A 102 5.04 -9.96 9.52
N LYS A 103 4.71 -9.07 8.57
CA LYS A 103 5.19 -7.68 8.61
C LYS A 103 4.36 -6.80 9.54
N ILE A 104 3.05 -7.00 9.59
CA ILE A 104 2.13 -6.04 10.24
C ILE A 104 1.79 -6.45 11.67
N MET A 105 1.66 -7.74 11.98
CA MET A 105 1.29 -8.22 13.32
C MET A 105 2.26 -7.78 14.43
N PRO A 106 3.59 -7.69 14.22
CA PRO A 106 4.50 -7.17 15.25
C PRO A 106 4.30 -5.69 15.59
N LEU A 107 3.60 -4.94 14.75
CA LEU A 107 3.41 -3.48 14.89
C LEU A 107 2.11 -3.10 15.60
N THR A 108 1.36 -4.09 16.11
CA THR A 108 0.10 -3.85 16.83
C THR A 108 0.32 -3.87 18.34
N ASP A 109 -0.05 -2.80 19.04
CA ASP A 109 -0.04 -2.72 20.52
C ASP A 109 -1.11 -3.59 21.21
N ARG A 110 -1.85 -4.37 20.43
CA ARG A 110 -2.94 -5.24 20.91
C ARG A 110 -2.75 -6.66 20.37
N PRO A 111 -1.95 -7.51 21.03
CA PRO A 111 -1.70 -8.88 20.58
C PRO A 111 -2.97 -9.76 20.54
N SER A 112 -4.06 -9.34 21.20
CA SER A 112 -5.35 -10.02 21.28
C SER A 112 -6.46 -9.42 20.42
N GLU A 113 -6.22 -8.27 19.77
CA GLU A 113 -7.14 -7.76 18.75
C GLU A 113 -6.55 -8.08 17.38
N GLU A 114 -7.03 -9.16 16.78
CA GLU A 114 -6.68 -9.51 15.40
C GLU A 114 -6.76 -8.26 14.51
N PRO A 115 -5.69 -7.91 13.76
CA PRO A 115 -5.46 -6.57 13.22
C PRO A 115 -6.63 -6.08 12.37
N SER A 116 -7.61 -5.39 12.95
CA SER A 116 -8.86 -4.98 12.26
C SER A 116 -9.53 -6.07 11.40
N HIS A 117 -9.18 -7.33 11.65
CA HIS A 117 -9.77 -8.53 11.07
C HIS A 117 -10.98 -9.01 11.90
N ALA A 118 -11.51 -8.16 12.80
CA ALA A 118 -12.81 -8.30 13.46
C ALA A 118 -14.01 -8.22 12.47
N ILE A 119 -13.79 -8.78 11.30
CA ILE A 119 -14.73 -9.38 10.41
C ILE A 119 -15.08 -10.74 11.05
N ASN A 120 -16.15 -10.74 11.85
CA ASN A 120 -16.95 -11.88 12.32
C ASN A 120 -16.57 -13.22 11.63
N GLN A 121 -16.28 -14.31 12.36
CA GLN A 121 -15.76 -15.60 11.82
C GLN A 121 -16.46 -16.08 10.52
N ALA A 122 -17.73 -15.75 10.33
CA ALA A 122 -18.52 -15.99 9.12
C ALA A 122 -18.07 -15.23 7.84
N LYS A 123 -17.13 -14.28 7.92
CA LYS A 123 -16.68 -13.42 6.82
C LYS A 123 -15.18 -13.58 6.47
N HIS A 124 -14.45 -14.54 7.07
CA HIS A 124 -13.09 -14.91 6.62
C HIS A 124 -13.07 -15.36 5.14
N THR A 125 -14.22 -15.80 4.62
CA THR A 125 -14.45 -16.15 3.21
C THR A 125 -14.47 -14.94 2.27
N ASN A 126 -14.59 -13.70 2.77
CA ASN A 126 -14.73 -12.48 1.95
C ASN A 126 -13.50 -11.56 1.96
N ILE A 127 -12.36 -12.01 2.50
CA ILE A 127 -11.12 -11.25 2.44
C ILE A 127 -10.47 -11.43 1.07
N ILE A 128 -10.42 -10.33 0.33
CA ILE A 128 -9.75 -10.22 -0.94
C ILE A 128 -8.29 -9.87 -0.66
N VAL A 129 -7.41 -10.67 -1.23
CA VAL A 129 -5.97 -10.38 -1.27
C VAL A 129 -5.65 -9.99 -2.68
N TYR A 130 -4.91 -8.91 -2.85
CA TYR A 130 -4.62 -8.37 -4.16
C TYR A 130 -3.19 -7.85 -4.20
N LYS A 131 -2.71 -7.69 -5.42
CA LYS A 131 -1.47 -6.97 -5.69
C LYS A 131 -1.75 -5.78 -6.61
N ILE A 132 -0.86 -4.80 -6.53
CA ILE A 132 -0.75 -3.70 -7.48
C ILE A 132 0.63 -3.83 -8.12
N GLU A 133 0.67 -4.22 -9.39
CA GLU A 133 1.92 -4.32 -10.14
C GLU A 133 2.35 -2.92 -10.59
N LEU A 134 3.57 -2.52 -10.20
CA LEU A 134 4.09 -1.19 -10.52
C LEU A 134 4.36 -1.06 -12.02
N THR A 135 3.81 -0.01 -12.63
CA THR A 135 4.10 0.38 -14.02
C THR A 135 5.03 1.58 -14.11
N SER A 136 4.96 2.49 -13.15
CA SER A 136 5.83 3.66 -13.04
C SER A 136 5.92 4.13 -11.59
N VAL A 137 7.00 4.84 -11.27
CA VAL A 137 7.27 5.37 -9.93
C VAL A 137 7.95 6.74 -10.03
N SER A 138 7.59 7.63 -9.13
CA SER A 138 8.23 8.93 -8.94
C SER A 138 8.47 9.17 -7.46
N GLY A 139 9.59 9.79 -7.15
CA GLY A 139 10.01 10.06 -5.79
C GLY A 139 10.43 11.51 -5.64
N ARG A 140 9.97 12.13 -4.56
CA ARG A 140 10.25 13.53 -4.22
C ARG A 140 10.62 13.62 -2.76
N TYR A 141 11.48 14.57 -2.45
CA TYR A 141 11.77 14.91 -1.07
C TYR A 141 11.92 16.41 -0.88
N GLU A 142 11.84 16.79 0.38
CA GLU A 142 12.24 18.08 0.89
C GLU A 142 13.17 17.84 2.07
N SER A 143 14.33 18.48 2.04
CA SER A 143 15.26 18.57 3.16
C SER A 143 16.03 19.87 2.99
N HIS A 144 16.08 20.68 4.04
CA HIS A 144 16.88 21.90 4.07
C HIS A 144 18.26 21.69 4.70
N ASP A 145 18.54 20.46 5.16
CA ASP A 145 19.83 20.05 5.67
C ASP A 145 20.66 19.55 4.47
N GLY A 146 21.82 20.18 4.22
CA GLY A 146 22.71 19.92 3.09
C GLY A 146 23.45 18.58 3.13
N GLU A 147 22.81 17.50 3.58
CA GLU A 147 23.38 16.15 3.61
C GLU A 147 22.44 15.19 2.90
N ALA A 148 22.95 14.61 1.82
CA ALA A 148 22.32 13.59 0.98
C ALA A 148 22.72 12.18 1.42
#